data_AF-A0A0L7K350-F1
#
_entry.id   AF-A0A0L7K350-F1
#
_cell.length_a   1.000
_cell.length_b   1.000
_cell.length_c   1.000
_cell.angle_alpha   90.00
_cell.angle_beta   90.00
_cell.angle_gamma   90.00
#
_symmetry.space_group_name_H-M   'P 1'
#
loop_
_entity.id
_entity.type
_entity.pdbx_description
1 polymer ?
#
loop_
_entity_poly.entity_id
_entity_poly.type
_entity_poly.pdbx_seq_one_letter_code
_entity_poly.pdbx_strand_id
1 'polypeptide(L)'
;MEFYEHTEALWKDQGVQRTYDRSNEYQLIDCAKYDYPMEFYVHTEALWKDQGVQRTYDRSNEYQLIDCAKYFLDQVHTIKQSNYTPSEQDILRCRN
;
A
#
# COMPACT_ATOMS: atom_id res chain seq x y z
N MET A 1 -13.26 23.37 6.48
CA MET A 1 -14.69 23.13 6.19
C MET A 1 -14.91 23.05 4.68
N GLU A 2 -14.29 23.91 3.87
CA GLU A 2 -14.42 23.93 2.39
C GLU A 2 -13.87 22.69 1.64
N PHE A 3 -12.82 22.03 2.15
CA PHE A 3 -12.25 20.85 1.49
C PHE A 3 -13.22 19.67 1.41
N TYR A 4 -14.00 19.43 2.48
CA TYR A 4 -14.96 18.32 2.55
C TYR A 4 -16.14 18.53 1.60
N GLU A 5 -16.67 19.74 1.53
CA GLU A 5 -17.77 20.07 0.61
C GLU A 5 -17.36 19.93 -0.86
N HIS A 6 -16.13 20.34 -1.19
CA HIS A 6 -15.59 20.20 -2.54
C HIS A 6 -15.39 18.72 -2.91
N THR A 7 -14.89 17.90 -1.99
CA THR A 7 -14.76 16.45 -2.22
C THR A 7 -16.11 15.76 -2.38
N GLU A 8 -17.13 16.14 -1.60
CA GLU A 8 -18.49 15.59 -1.78
C GLU A 8 -19.11 16.00 -3.12
N ALA A 9 -18.85 17.22 -3.59
CA ALA A 9 -19.32 17.68 -4.89
C ALA A 9 -18.68 16.88 -6.04
N LEU A 10 -17.39 16.54 -5.92
CA LEU A 10 -16.69 15.68 -6.88
C LEU A 10 -17.20 14.23 -6.85
N TRP A 11 -17.51 13.67 -5.68
CA TRP A 11 -18.08 12.32 -5.57
C TRP A 11 -19.51 12.20 -6.11
N LYS A 12 -20.24 13.31 -6.26
CA LYS A 12 -21.57 13.35 -6.90
C LYS A 12 -21.49 13.44 -8.43
N ASP A 13 -20.31 13.64 -9.01
CA ASP A 13 -20.12 13.69 -10.45
C ASP A 13 -20.20 12.29 -11.08
N GLN A 14 -20.97 12.19 -12.17
CA GLN A 14 -21.25 10.91 -12.82
C GLN A 14 -20.00 10.32 -13.52
N GLY A 15 -19.04 11.17 -13.93
CA GLY A 15 -17.75 10.74 -14.48
C GLY A 15 -16.82 10.18 -13.40
N VAL A 16 -16.80 10.79 -12.22
CA VAL A 16 -16.07 10.28 -11.05
C VAL A 16 -16.65 8.93 -10.59
N GLN A 17 -17.98 8.82 -10.52
CA GLN A 17 -18.61 7.55 -10.14
C GLN A 17 -18.35 6.44 -11.17
N ARG A 18 -18.44 6.73 -12.47
CA ARG A 18 -18.13 5.75 -13.54
C ARG A 18 -16.67 5.31 -13.55
N THR A 19 -15.74 6.20 -13.23
CA THR A 19 -14.32 5.85 -13.13
C THR A 19 -14.04 5.00 -11.89
N TYR A 20 -14.72 5.27 -10.78
CA TYR A 20 -14.72 4.42 -9.59
C TYR A 20 -15.29 3.02 -9.87
N ASP A 21 -16.48 2.95 -10.47
CA ASP A 21 -17.16 1.69 -10.79
C ASP A 21 -16.34 0.84 -11.76
N ARG A 22 -15.70 1.47 -12.76
CA ARG A 22 -14.80 0.79 -13.69
C ARG A 22 -13.50 0.33 -13.02
N SER A 23 -12.96 1.10 -12.08
CA SER A 23 -11.80 0.66 -11.28
C SER A 23 -12.16 -0.53 -10.37
N ASN A 24 -13.38 -0.58 -9.87
CA ASN A 24 -13.92 -1.70 -9.10
C ASN A 24 -14.16 -2.94 -9.99
N GLU A 25 -14.62 -2.75 -11.24
CA GLU A 25 -14.81 -3.81 -12.25
C GLU A 25 -13.48 -4.49 -12.63
N TYR A 26 -12.38 -3.73 -12.74
CA TYR A 26 -11.04 -4.26 -12.97
C TYR A 26 -10.30 -4.75 -11.71
N GLN A 27 -10.98 -4.84 -10.55
CA GLN A 27 -10.39 -5.19 -9.25
C GLN A 27 -9.19 -4.31 -8.83
N LEU A 28 -9.03 -3.11 -9.39
CA LEU A 28 -7.94 -2.20 -9.01
C LEU A 28 -8.11 -1.64 -7.59
N ILE A 29 -9.29 -1.80 -7.00
CA ILE A 29 -9.64 -1.40 -5.62
C ILE A 29 -9.40 -2.53 -4.61
N ASP A 30 -9.10 -3.75 -5.07
CA ASP A 30 -9.13 -4.95 -4.22
C ASP A 30 -7.96 -5.01 -3.20
N CYS A 31 -6.87 -4.30 -3.46
CA CYS A 31 -5.77 -4.16 -2.51
C CYS A 31 -6.14 -3.40 -1.23
N ALA A 32 -7.23 -2.62 -1.24
CA ALA A 32 -7.79 -1.98 -0.04
C ALA A 32 -8.76 -2.88 0.75
N LYS A 33 -9.15 -4.03 0.19
CA LYS A 33 -10.10 -4.98 0.80
C LYS A 33 -9.45 -6.22 1.40
N TYR A 34 -8.13 -6.37 1.25
CA TYR A 34 -7.41 -7.48 1.87
C TYR A 34 -7.29 -7.24 3.38
N ASP A 35 -7.69 -8.21 4.19
CA ASP A 35 -7.81 -8.07 5.65
C ASP A 35 -6.47 -8.22 6.40
N TYR A 36 -5.35 -8.30 5.65
CA TYR A 36 -3.97 -8.46 6.12
C TYR A 36 -3.85 -9.25 7.45
N PRO A 37 -4.13 -10.57 7.44
CA PRO A 37 -4.10 -11.37 8.66
C PRO A 37 -2.69 -11.42 9.27
N MET A 38 -2.57 -11.70 10.57
CA MET A 38 -1.26 -11.73 11.25
C MET A 38 -0.24 -12.65 10.57
N GLU A 39 -0.71 -13.77 10.01
CA GLU A 39 0.10 -14.72 9.24
C GLU A 39 0.80 -14.06 8.05
N PHE A 40 0.15 -13.12 7.36
CA PHE A 40 0.75 -12.36 6.27
C PHE A 40 2.01 -11.62 6.74
N TYR A 41 1.94 -10.90 7.86
CA TYR A 41 3.08 -10.16 8.38
C TYR A 41 4.20 -11.09 8.86
N VAL A 42 3.86 -12.22 9.48
CA VAL A 42 4.85 -13.22 9.93
C VAL A 42 5.60 -13.81 8.74
N HIS A 43 4.89 -14.22 7.69
CA HIS A 43 5.51 -14.76 6.48
C HIS A 43 6.32 -13.70 5.73
N THR A 44 5.81 -12.47 5.64
CA THR A 44 6.52 -11.36 4.99
C THR A 44 7.83 -11.05 5.72
N GLU A 45 7.81 -10.98 7.04
CA GLU A 45 9.01 -10.74 7.85
C GLU A 45 10.04 -11.89 7.72
N ALA A 46 9.56 -13.14 7.68
CA ALA A 46 10.42 -14.30 7.49
C ALA A 46 11.07 -14.32 6.10
N LEU A 47 10.27 -14.07 5.05
CA LEU A 47 10.75 -14.01 3.67
C LEU A 47 11.72 -12.85 3.48
N TRP A 48 11.44 -11.67 4.06
CA TRP A 48 12.34 -10.53 3.93
C TRP A 48 13.72 -10.81 4.56
N LYS A 49 13.78 -11.57 5.65
CA LYS A 49 15.05 -11.98 6.29
C LYS A 49 15.80 -13.07 5.52
N ASP A 50 15.17 -13.71 4.55
CA ASP A 50 15.81 -14.76 3.75
C ASP A 50 16.88 -14.18 2.82
N GLN A 51 18.03 -14.85 2.74
CA GLN A 51 19.14 -14.39 1.91
C GLN A 51 18.83 -14.47 0.40
N GLY A 52 18.01 -15.43 -0.03
CA GLY A 52 17.58 -15.54 -1.41
C GLY A 52 16.69 -14.36 -1.82
N VAL A 53 15.79 -13.95 -0.93
CA VAL A 53 14.94 -12.77 -1.14
C VAL A 53 15.77 -11.49 -1.16
N GLN A 54 16.73 -11.31 -0.23
CA GLN A 54 17.64 -10.17 -0.23
C GLN A 54 18.46 -10.09 -1.54
N ARG A 55 19.03 -11.20 -2.01
CA ARG A 55 19.74 -11.25 -3.30
C ARG A 55 18.84 -10.93 -4.50
N THR A 56 17.56 -11.28 -4.42
CA THR A 56 16.59 -10.94 -5.47
C THR A 56 16.28 -9.45 -5.45
N TYR A 57 16.13 -8.87 -4.25
CA TYR A 57 15.95 -7.43 -4.07
C TYR A 57 17.14 -6.62 -4.59
N ASP A 58 18.38 -7.09 -4.44
CA ASP A 58 19.57 -6.42 -5.00
C ASP A 58 19.53 -6.32 -6.54
N ARG A 59 18.76 -7.21 -7.18
CA ARG A 59 18.50 -7.26 -8.63
C ARG A 59 17.14 -6.64 -9.00
N SER A 60 16.57 -5.84 -8.10
CA SER A 60 15.27 -5.18 -8.32
C SER A 60 15.25 -4.24 -9.52
N ASN A 61 16.41 -3.83 -10.04
CA ASN A 61 16.52 -3.11 -11.30
C ASN A 61 16.11 -3.94 -12.53
N GLU A 62 15.97 -5.26 -12.40
CA GLU A 62 15.54 -6.16 -13.49
C GLU A 62 14.01 -6.30 -13.59
N TYR A 63 13.25 -5.82 -12.59
CA TYR A 63 11.80 -5.92 -12.55
C TYR A 63 11.16 -4.64 -11.96
N GLN A 64 9.84 -4.55 -12.01
CA GLN A 64 9.14 -3.39 -11.43
C GLN A 64 8.97 -3.61 -9.93
N LEU A 65 9.77 -2.90 -9.13
CA LEU A 65 9.64 -2.85 -7.69
C LEU A 65 9.40 -1.41 -7.25
N ILE A 66 8.48 -1.20 -6.32
CA ILE A 66 8.22 0.12 -5.75
C ILE A 66 9.43 0.60 -4.93
N ASP A 67 9.81 1.86 -5.09
CA ASP A 67 11.01 2.44 -4.46
C ASP A 67 10.94 2.39 -2.92
N CYS A 68 9.72 2.45 -2.37
CA CYS A 68 9.47 2.39 -0.94
C CYS A 68 9.46 0.96 -0.36
N ALA A 69 9.59 -0.09 -1.18
CA ALA A 69 9.48 -1.49 -0.75
C ALA A 69 10.39 -1.80 0.44
N LYS A 70 11.67 -1.46 0.34
CA LYS A 70 12.65 -1.73 1.39
C LYS A 70 12.25 -1.08 2.72
N TYR A 71 11.83 0.18 2.66
CA TYR A 71 11.51 0.96 3.85
C TYR A 71 10.35 0.34 4.64
N PHE A 72 9.30 -0.12 3.95
CA PHE A 72 8.18 -0.80 4.59
C PHE A 72 8.52 -2.23 5.02
N LEU A 73 9.28 -2.98 4.21
CA LEU A 73 9.69 -4.34 4.54
C LEU A 73 10.61 -4.42 5.77
N ASP A 74 11.49 -3.44 5.96
CA ASP A 74 12.33 -3.33 7.16
C ASP A 74 11.48 -3.05 8.43
N GLN A 75 10.31 -2.43 8.27
CA GLN A 75 9.45 -1.97 9.37
C GLN A 75 8.16 -2.78 9.53
N VAL A 76 8.09 -3.97 8.93
CA VAL A 76 6.92 -4.88 9.04
C VAL A 76 6.52 -5.13 10.50
N HIS A 77 7.50 -5.20 11.41
CA HIS A 77 7.25 -5.40 12.84
C HIS A 77 6.51 -4.24 13.52
N THR A 78 6.61 -3.03 12.99
CA THR A 78 5.89 -1.84 13.45
C THR A 78 4.52 -1.76 12.77
N ILE A 79 4.47 -2.04 11.47
CA ILE A 79 3.25 -1.96 10.66
C ILE A 79 2.22 -3.03 11.07
N LYS A 80 2.66 -4.21 11.51
CA LYS A 80 1.76 -5.29 11.97
C LYS A 80 1.02 -4.97 13.27
N GLN A 81 1.38 -3.90 13.98
CA GLN A 81 0.73 -3.54 15.24
C GLN A 81 -0.66 -2.98 14.98
N SER A 82 -1.66 -3.42 15.73
CA SER A 82 -3.05 -2.96 15.58
C SER A 82 -3.24 -1.47 15.88
N ASN A 83 -2.30 -0.86 16.61
CA ASN A 83 -2.25 0.56 16.95
C ASN A 83 -1.24 1.35 16.10
N TYR A 84 -0.79 0.78 14.98
CA TYR A 84 0.12 1.46 14.08
C TYR A 84 -0.50 2.77 13.57
N THR A 85 0.21 3.87 13.81
CA THR A 85 -0.11 5.19 13.26
C THR A 85 1.00 5.56 12.29
N PRO A 86 0.71 5.75 10.98
CA PRO A 86 1.71 6.16 10.01
C PRO A 86 2.37 7.49 10.42
N SER A 87 3.69 7.53 10.34
CA SER A 87 4.49 8.75 10.48
C SER A 87 4.41 9.61 9.22
N GLU A 88 4.82 10.87 9.33
CA GLU A 88 4.97 11.76 8.16
C GLU A 88 5.89 11.16 7.10
N GLN A 89 6.92 10.42 7.52
CA GLN A 89 7.84 9.75 6.61
C GLN A 89 7.17 8.60 5.85
N ASP A 90 6.31 7.82 6.51
CA ASP A 90 5.52 6.77 5.86
C ASP A 90 4.61 7.37 4.78
N ILE A 91 3.94 8.49 5.11
CA ILE A 91 3.07 9.21 4.19
C ILE A 91 3.86 9.74 2.98
N LEU A 92 5.05 10.30 3.19
CA LEU A 92 5.90 10.79 2.11
C LEU A 92 6.40 9.65 1.21
N ARG A 93 6.72 8.49 1.79
CA ARG A 93 7.21 7.32 1.05
C ARG A 93 6.11 6.56 0.31
N CYS A 94 4.84 6.70 0.70
CA CYS A 94 3.70 6.12 -0.02
C CYS A 94 3.33 6.87 -1.32
N ARG A 95 3.82 8.09 -1.54
CA ARG A 95 3.35 8.98 -2.63
C ARG A 95 4.28 9.04 -3.85
N ASN A 96 5.43 8.35 -3.81
CA ASN A 96 6.40 8.28 -4.90
C ASN A 96 6.30 6.96 -5.64
#